data_AF-A0A914X9W4-F1
#
_entry.id   AF-A0A914X9W4-F1
#
_cell.length_a   1.000
_cell.length_b   1.000
_cell.length_c   1.000
_cell.angle_alpha   90.00
_cell.angle_beta   90.00
_cell.angle_gamma   90.00
#
_symmetry.space_group_name_H-M   'P 1'
#
loop_
_entity.id
_entity.type
_entity.pdbx_description
1 polymer ?
#
loop_
_entity_poly.entity_id
_entity_poly.type
_entity_poly.pdbx_seq_one_letter_code
_entity_poly.pdbx_strand_id
1 'polypeptide(L)'
;MRLIHADSLANKENMEEREMAQETQMYDQMEDALCKDAVVRDLPDGEVWAAVESLRSQRLWRPIRRAPDDLEDPDRVVLYDDVKSCLIELADADNRRRLLIESLMMLGARFPDETSVNDVTTLCTDFDKLPRLDNRLIGMESLGMRLFEVAQQLYPVNKEATYFACAQLVYAADSLTTRTDLRPKDRSKQFKKMAKELMEKRPRDCWPLYATYAEQLARLGDETGAAQVAQKTLAMCAAEKSVWQLANTSEQLPVLRLLTVFLAGQDLQYYPALLADIGLYGRLQTATSSAAHLVKAKAAWLEKVASLASDKDVESDWQGCSLSLAASLCARFVYTVAIGRDKLRAALAVFEHTLQALTGASKVSKRERERLTKVKIDLIDDYLNSDPTAPPRLLRDALEQAVIEFPDNTDFLKRFIDLNLRGHALVGLRRFFDQRSSDHPLVVRSVGAVYAELARYISLVEAADDAFALPEIHRIRAVLDRCAERHPETAVFWRFRAHFEQLRGDKNAVLQVFYRAVRQCPYEKALFLDCARAYPQKASMLVDLMIEKGLRLRCPIEEVDILREAAGGQKRVIEDSDDDSSSDGEK
;
A
#
# COMPACT_ATOMS: atom_id res chain seq x y z
N MET A 1 3.56 41.51 4.36
CA MET A 1 3.27 40.15 3.83
C MET A 1 4.17 39.74 2.66
N ARG A 2 4.43 40.57 1.63
CA ARG A 2 5.28 40.19 0.49
C ARG A 2 6.78 39.93 0.82
N LEU A 3 7.37 40.67 1.77
CA LEU A 3 8.78 40.50 2.17
C LEU A 3 9.03 39.22 3.00
N ILE A 4 8.13 38.86 3.92
CA ILE A 4 8.21 37.61 4.70
C ILE A 4 8.03 36.37 3.78
N HIS A 5 7.24 36.53 2.71
CA HIS A 5 7.05 35.47 1.73
C HIS A 5 8.31 35.22 0.89
N ALA A 6 9.05 36.28 0.53
CA ALA A 6 10.29 36.18 -0.25
C ALA A 6 11.43 35.52 0.54
N ASP A 7 11.63 35.91 1.81
CA ASP A 7 12.64 35.27 2.68
C ASP A 7 12.32 33.80 2.99
N SER A 8 11.02 33.47 3.14
CA SER A 8 10.58 32.08 3.29
C SER A 8 10.75 31.27 2.01
N LEU A 9 10.63 31.87 0.83
CA LEU A 9 10.86 31.20 -0.46
C LEU A 9 12.36 30.97 -0.67
N ALA A 10 13.20 31.97 -0.42
CA ALA A 10 14.65 31.85 -0.53
C ALA A 10 15.23 30.79 0.43
N ASN A 11 14.71 30.70 1.67
CA ASN A 11 15.11 29.65 2.60
C ASN A 11 14.65 28.25 2.17
N LYS A 12 13.50 28.14 1.49
CA LYS A 12 13.02 26.86 0.95
C LYS A 12 13.84 26.44 -0.27
N GLU A 13 14.14 27.36 -1.18
CA GLU A 13 15.01 27.11 -2.34
C GLU A 13 16.40 26.64 -1.90
N ASN A 14 17.01 27.28 -0.90
CA ASN A 14 18.30 26.85 -0.33
C ASN A 14 18.26 25.46 0.33
N MET A 15 17.11 25.03 0.85
CA MET A 15 16.94 23.69 1.43
C MET A 15 16.81 22.63 0.34
N GLU A 16 16.02 22.92 -0.71
CA GLU A 16 15.86 22.06 -1.88
C GLU A 16 17.19 21.84 -2.61
N GLU A 17 18.00 22.89 -2.78
CA GLU A 17 19.32 22.78 -3.40
C GLU A 17 20.27 21.89 -2.58
N ARG A 18 20.22 21.98 -1.24
CA ARG A 18 21.03 21.12 -0.36
C ARG A 18 20.58 19.66 -0.37
N GLU A 19 19.27 19.41 -0.37
CA GLU A 19 18.73 18.05 -0.49
C GLU A 19 19.11 17.42 -1.83
N MET A 20 18.97 18.17 -2.93
CA MET A 20 19.38 17.69 -4.25
C MET A 20 20.89 17.43 -4.35
N ALA A 21 21.73 18.28 -3.74
CA ALA A 21 23.18 18.07 -3.72
C ALA A 21 23.55 16.79 -2.94
N GLN A 22 22.89 16.53 -1.80
CA GLN A 22 23.09 15.29 -1.04
C GLN A 22 22.60 14.05 -1.80
N GLU A 23 21.44 14.14 -2.46
CA GLU A 23 20.92 13.06 -3.31
C GLU A 23 21.87 12.76 -4.48
N THR A 24 22.46 13.80 -5.10
CA THR A 24 23.43 13.67 -6.20
C THR A 24 24.72 13.02 -5.72
N GLN A 25 25.32 13.50 -4.63
CA GLN A 25 26.53 12.89 -4.07
C GLN A 25 26.33 11.41 -3.71
N MET A 26 25.17 11.06 -3.15
CA MET A 26 24.86 9.67 -2.82
C MET A 26 24.66 8.82 -4.08
N TYR A 27 24.11 9.40 -5.15
CA TYR A 27 24.02 8.76 -6.46
C TYR A 27 25.40 8.50 -7.05
N ASP A 28 26.29 9.50 -7.08
CA ASP A 28 27.64 9.37 -7.66
C ASP A 28 28.40 8.22 -6.98
N GLN A 29 28.32 8.14 -5.65
CA GLN A 29 28.92 7.05 -4.87
C GLN A 29 28.36 5.67 -5.22
N MET A 30 27.07 5.59 -5.54
CA MET A 30 26.42 4.33 -5.91
C MET A 30 26.76 3.89 -7.33
N GLU A 31 26.82 4.84 -8.28
CA GLU A 31 27.25 4.55 -9.66
C GLU A 31 28.72 4.12 -9.70
N ASP A 32 29.58 4.82 -8.97
CA ASP A 32 30.99 4.43 -8.78
C ASP A 32 31.12 3.02 -8.22
N ALA A 33 30.35 2.70 -7.17
CA ALA A 33 30.39 1.38 -6.54
C ALA A 33 29.89 0.28 -7.49
N LEU A 34 28.84 0.56 -8.25
CA LEU A 34 28.29 -0.34 -9.27
C LEU A 34 29.32 -0.61 -10.37
N CYS A 35 29.96 0.42 -10.91
CA CYS A 35 30.97 0.28 -11.97
C CYS A 35 32.21 -0.47 -11.46
N LYS A 36 32.66 -0.21 -10.23
CA LYS A 36 33.75 -0.96 -9.60
C LYS A 36 33.40 -2.43 -9.40
N ASP A 37 32.19 -2.76 -8.93
CA ASP A 37 31.73 -4.16 -8.81
C ASP A 37 31.68 -4.84 -10.18
N ALA A 38 31.21 -4.13 -11.21
CA ALA A 38 31.15 -4.64 -12.57
C ALA A 38 32.52 -4.96 -13.17
N VAL A 39 33.55 -4.17 -12.83
CA VAL A 39 34.95 -4.46 -13.20
C VAL A 39 35.47 -5.67 -12.43
N VAL A 40 35.27 -5.70 -11.10
CA VAL A 40 35.75 -6.81 -10.25
C VAL A 40 35.15 -8.15 -10.64
N ARG A 41 33.87 -8.16 -11.02
CA ARG A 41 33.13 -9.37 -11.42
C ARG A 41 33.18 -9.64 -12.92
N ASP A 42 33.86 -8.79 -13.69
CA ASP A 42 34.00 -8.89 -15.13
C ASP A 42 32.65 -9.06 -15.85
N LEU A 43 31.66 -8.24 -15.47
CA LEU A 43 30.29 -8.32 -16.03
C LEU A 43 30.27 -7.93 -17.52
N PRO A 44 29.43 -8.54 -18.36
CA PRO A 44 29.19 -8.11 -19.74
C PRO A 44 28.68 -6.67 -19.85
N ASP A 45 29.06 -5.94 -20.90
CA ASP A 45 28.71 -4.51 -21.04
C ASP A 45 27.20 -4.26 -21.08
N GLY A 46 26.43 -5.16 -21.69
CA GLY A 46 24.97 -5.06 -21.66
C GLY A 46 24.35 -5.23 -20.26
N GLU A 47 25.00 -5.97 -19.36
CA GLU A 47 24.56 -6.11 -17.97
C GLU A 47 24.91 -4.85 -17.17
N VAL A 48 26.11 -4.28 -17.40
CA VAL A 48 26.53 -3.01 -16.82
C VAL A 48 25.60 -1.88 -17.25
N TRP A 49 25.34 -1.77 -18.56
CA TRP A 49 24.38 -0.82 -19.12
C TRP A 49 23.02 -0.94 -18.45
N ALA A 50 22.44 -2.14 -18.39
CA ALA A 50 21.12 -2.34 -17.80
C ALA A 50 21.09 -1.94 -16.31
N ALA A 51 22.20 -2.14 -15.59
CA ALA A 51 22.33 -1.77 -14.19
C ALA A 51 22.46 -0.23 -14.01
N VAL A 52 23.31 0.42 -14.79
CA VAL A 52 23.47 1.89 -14.80
C VAL A 52 22.17 2.58 -15.23
N GLU A 53 21.57 2.13 -16.33
CA GLU A 53 20.31 2.67 -16.86
C GLU A 53 19.17 2.53 -15.85
N SER A 54 19.13 1.42 -15.11
CA SER A 54 18.19 1.20 -14.01
C SER A 54 18.45 2.17 -12.85
N LEU A 55 19.71 2.30 -12.41
CA LEU A 55 20.10 3.20 -11.32
C LEU A 55 19.73 4.66 -11.64
N ARG A 56 20.12 5.13 -12.82
CA ARG A 56 19.80 6.48 -13.30
C ARG A 56 18.28 6.68 -13.45
N SER A 57 17.54 5.68 -13.94
CA SER A 57 16.08 5.77 -14.07
C SER A 57 15.36 5.88 -12.72
N GLN A 58 15.84 5.17 -11.70
CA GLN A 58 15.25 5.18 -10.37
C GLN A 58 15.56 6.46 -9.59
N ARG A 59 16.69 7.12 -9.86
CA ARG A 59 17.20 8.24 -9.03
C ARG A 59 17.14 9.60 -9.71
N LEU A 60 17.34 9.67 -11.03
CA LEU A 60 17.45 10.93 -11.78
C LEU A 60 16.14 11.32 -12.49
N TRP A 61 15.00 10.85 -11.99
CA TRP A 61 13.67 11.11 -12.56
C TRP A 61 13.17 12.54 -12.35
N ARG A 62 13.73 13.28 -11.39
CA ARG A 62 13.34 14.66 -11.10
C ARG A 62 13.94 15.64 -12.12
N PRO A 63 13.12 16.51 -12.73
CA PRO A 63 13.60 17.65 -13.48
C PRO A 63 14.46 18.58 -12.62
N ILE A 64 15.48 19.18 -13.24
CA ILE A 64 16.35 20.18 -12.63
C ILE A 64 15.92 21.56 -13.14
N ARG A 65 15.76 22.53 -12.22
CA ARG A 65 15.34 23.91 -12.56
C ARG A 65 16.48 24.81 -13.04
N ARG A 66 17.70 24.57 -12.57
CA ARG A 66 18.92 25.31 -12.95
C ARG A 66 19.98 24.30 -13.32
N ALA A 67 20.44 24.33 -14.58
CA ALA A 67 21.56 23.51 -15.01
C ALA A 67 22.81 23.93 -14.22
N PRO A 68 23.41 23.04 -13.41
CA PRO A 68 24.77 23.27 -12.95
C PRO A 68 25.73 23.21 -14.15
N ASP A 69 26.90 23.84 -14.03
CA ASP A 69 27.87 23.97 -15.12
C ASP A 69 28.42 22.61 -15.59
N ASP A 70 28.31 21.57 -14.76
CA ASP A 70 28.77 20.19 -14.94
C ASP A 70 27.62 19.19 -15.17
N LEU A 71 26.47 19.64 -15.66
CA LEU A 71 25.33 18.75 -15.88
C LEU A 71 25.58 17.70 -16.98
N GLU A 72 25.59 16.43 -16.59
CA GLU A 72 25.78 15.30 -17.51
C GLU A 72 24.57 15.00 -18.41
N ASP A 73 23.34 15.17 -17.89
CA ASP A 73 22.08 14.86 -18.59
C ASP A 73 21.26 16.16 -18.84
N PRO A 74 21.45 16.82 -20.01
CA PRO A 74 20.78 18.09 -20.31
C PRO A 74 19.26 17.95 -20.43
N ASP A 75 18.75 16.77 -20.77
CA ASP A 75 17.31 16.48 -20.89
C ASP A 75 16.61 16.44 -19.52
N ARG A 76 17.34 16.62 -18.42
CA ARG A 76 16.76 16.86 -17.09
C ARG A 76 16.35 18.31 -16.88
N VAL A 77 16.87 19.24 -17.68
CA VAL A 77 16.46 20.65 -17.62
C VAL A 77 15.14 20.79 -18.35
N VAL A 78 14.07 21.00 -17.57
CA VAL A 78 12.73 21.21 -18.13
C VAL A 78 12.40 22.68 -18.03
N LEU A 79 12.29 23.34 -19.18
CA LEU A 79 11.91 24.74 -19.30
C LEU A 79 10.40 24.88 -19.34
N TYR A 80 9.92 26.10 -19.11
CA TYR A 80 8.49 26.40 -19.23
C TYR A 80 7.96 26.07 -20.62
N ASP A 81 8.72 26.39 -21.67
CA ASP A 81 8.30 26.16 -23.05
C ASP A 81 8.11 24.66 -23.38
N ASP A 82 8.82 23.76 -22.70
CA ASP A 82 8.69 22.31 -22.88
C ASP A 82 7.36 21.76 -22.36
N VAL A 83 6.82 22.38 -21.30
CA VAL A 83 5.59 21.92 -20.63
C VAL A 83 4.39 22.81 -20.94
N LYS A 84 4.60 24.01 -21.48
CA LYS A 84 3.58 25.05 -21.69
C LYS A 84 2.35 24.52 -22.43
N SER A 85 2.54 23.71 -23.46
CA SER A 85 1.46 23.12 -24.26
C SER A 85 0.61 22.10 -23.49
N CYS A 86 1.15 21.55 -22.40
CA CYS A 86 0.50 20.55 -21.54
C CYS A 86 -0.05 21.15 -20.24
N LEU A 87 0.17 22.46 -19.98
CA LEU A 87 -0.36 23.11 -18.79
C LEU A 87 -1.84 23.43 -18.97
N ILE A 88 -2.67 22.87 -18.09
CA ILE A 88 -4.11 23.08 -18.08
C ILE A 88 -4.48 23.86 -16.82
N GLU A 89 -5.16 24.99 -16.99
CA GLU A 89 -5.68 25.77 -15.87
C GLU A 89 -7.02 25.19 -15.38
N LEU A 90 -7.07 24.80 -14.11
CA LEU A 90 -8.29 24.32 -13.47
C LEU A 90 -8.98 25.46 -12.73
N ALA A 91 -10.01 26.04 -13.35
CA ALA A 91 -10.79 27.14 -12.77
C ALA A 91 -11.64 26.69 -11.56
N ASP A 92 -12.17 25.47 -11.61
CA ASP A 92 -13.06 24.92 -10.59
C ASP A 92 -12.32 24.38 -9.35
N ALA A 93 -12.82 24.72 -8.16
CA ALA A 93 -12.19 24.37 -6.89
C ALA A 93 -12.27 22.87 -6.57
N ASP A 94 -13.38 22.22 -6.95
CA ASP A 94 -13.58 20.80 -6.69
C ASP A 94 -12.68 19.96 -7.60
N ASN A 95 -12.52 20.34 -8.86
CA ASN A 95 -11.57 19.71 -9.78
C ASN A 95 -10.11 19.88 -9.32
N ARG A 96 -9.73 21.06 -8.80
CA ARG A 96 -8.40 21.25 -8.19
C ARG A 96 -8.20 20.33 -6.99
N ARG A 97 -9.21 20.21 -6.13
CA ARG A 97 -9.18 19.33 -4.96
C ARG A 97 -9.04 17.87 -5.40
N ARG A 98 -9.84 17.42 -6.37
CA ARG A 98 -9.79 16.06 -6.90
C ARG A 98 -8.44 15.74 -7.52
N LEU A 99 -7.88 16.64 -8.35
CA LEU A 99 -6.57 16.44 -8.95
C LEU A 99 -5.48 16.22 -7.89
N LEU A 100 -5.49 17.00 -6.80
CA LEU A 100 -4.53 16.84 -5.71
C LEU A 100 -4.68 15.50 -4.98
N ILE A 101 -5.92 15.10 -4.69
CA ILE A 101 -6.21 13.81 -4.06
C ILE A 101 -5.73 12.66 -4.97
N GLU A 102 -6.09 12.68 -6.25
CA GLU A 102 -5.67 11.67 -7.22
C GLU A 102 -4.15 11.62 -7.39
N SER A 103 -3.50 12.79 -7.47
CA SER A 103 -2.04 12.87 -7.56
C SER A 103 -1.36 12.27 -6.32
N LEU A 104 -1.89 12.56 -5.13
CA LEU A 104 -1.39 11.97 -3.89
C LEU A 104 -1.66 10.46 -3.83
N MET A 105 -2.82 10.00 -4.30
CA MET A 105 -3.16 8.58 -4.38
C MET A 105 -2.25 7.81 -5.35
N MET A 106 -1.91 8.42 -6.50
CA MET A 106 -0.89 7.88 -7.41
C MET A 106 0.49 7.73 -6.77
N LEU A 107 0.82 8.60 -5.79
CA LEU A 107 2.06 8.48 -5.01
C LEU A 107 1.96 7.44 -3.88
N GLY A 108 0.82 6.76 -3.74
CA GLY A 108 0.57 5.76 -2.71
C GLY A 108 -0.10 6.31 -1.45
N ALA A 109 -0.56 7.57 -1.44
CA ALA A 109 -1.34 8.08 -0.32
C ALA A 109 -2.71 7.40 -0.24
N ARG A 110 -3.11 7.03 0.97
CA ARG A 110 -4.43 6.47 1.23
C ARG A 110 -5.32 7.52 1.88
N PHE A 111 -6.39 7.88 1.20
CA PHE A 111 -7.42 8.73 1.78
C PHE A 111 -8.52 7.90 2.43
N PRO A 112 -9.12 8.36 3.54
CA PRO A 112 -10.13 7.60 4.28
C PRO A 112 -11.48 7.43 3.57
N ASP A 113 -11.83 8.29 2.62
CA ASP A 113 -13.06 8.28 1.81
C ASP A 113 -12.87 7.67 0.41
N GLU A 114 -11.66 7.71 -0.16
CA GLU A 114 -11.37 7.26 -1.52
C GLU A 114 -11.03 5.77 -1.66
N THR A 115 -11.59 5.09 -2.68
CA THR A 115 -11.23 3.70 -3.00
C THR A 115 -9.75 3.59 -3.33
N SER A 116 -9.06 2.58 -2.76
CA SER A 116 -7.65 2.36 -3.08
C SER A 116 -7.46 2.25 -4.58
N VAL A 117 -6.51 3.01 -5.15
CA VAL A 117 -6.06 2.75 -6.51
C VAL A 117 -5.38 1.39 -6.44
N ASN A 118 -5.93 0.41 -7.17
CA ASN A 118 -5.34 -0.91 -7.32
C ASN A 118 -4.17 -0.86 -8.31
N ASP A 119 -3.22 0.05 -8.07
CA ASP A 119 -1.96 0.08 -8.81
C ASP A 119 -1.20 -1.20 -8.51
N VAL A 120 -0.75 -1.87 -9.56
CA VAL A 120 -0.23 -3.22 -9.47
C VAL A 120 1.06 -3.29 -8.68
N THR A 121 1.85 -2.22 -8.70
CA THR A 121 3.07 -2.11 -7.88
C THR A 121 2.73 -2.18 -6.40
N THR A 122 1.68 -1.48 -5.98
CA THR A 122 1.18 -1.50 -4.60
C THR A 122 0.58 -2.87 -4.25
N LEU A 123 -0.20 -3.47 -5.16
CA LEU A 123 -0.77 -4.81 -4.96
C LEU A 123 0.31 -5.87 -4.70
N CYS A 124 1.42 -5.82 -5.44
CA CYS A 124 2.52 -6.76 -5.25
C CYS A 124 3.16 -6.68 -3.86
N THR A 125 3.04 -5.54 -3.16
CA THR A 125 3.53 -5.40 -1.78
C THR A 125 2.61 -6.06 -0.76
N ASP A 126 1.30 -6.09 -1.01
CA ASP A 126 0.32 -6.74 -0.13
C ASP A 126 0.45 -8.27 -0.19
N PHE A 127 0.91 -8.82 -1.32
CA PHE A 127 1.13 -10.26 -1.54
C PHE A 127 2.60 -10.65 -1.30
N ASP A 128 2.92 -10.87 -0.03
CA ASP A 128 4.26 -11.12 0.54
C ASP A 128 5.19 -12.13 -0.17
N LYS A 129 4.65 -13.07 -0.96
CA LYS A 129 5.43 -14.10 -1.68
C LYS A 129 5.70 -13.77 -3.14
N LEU A 130 5.10 -12.71 -3.69
CA LEU A 130 5.38 -12.29 -5.06
C LEU A 130 6.80 -11.71 -5.17
N PRO A 131 7.51 -11.95 -6.29
CA PRO A 131 8.83 -11.37 -6.49
C PRO A 131 8.71 -9.84 -6.57
N ARG A 132 9.67 -9.14 -5.95
CA ARG A 132 9.75 -7.68 -6.06
C ARG A 132 10.43 -7.35 -7.38
N LEU A 133 9.64 -6.87 -8.33
CA LEU A 133 10.16 -6.35 -9.59
C LEU A 133 10.65 -4.93 -9.34
N ASP A 134 11.97 -4.75 -9.34
CA ASP A 134 12.55 -3.42 -9.08
C ASP A 134 12.22 -2.46 -10.21
N ASN A 135 11.61 -1.34 -9.85
CA ASN A 135 11.20 -0.20 -10.68
C ASN A 135 10.90 1.04 -9.81
N ARG A 136 11.23 0.99 -8.51
CA ARG A 136 10.76 2.00 -7.58
C ARG A 136 11.56 3.28 -7.77
N LEU A 137 10.87 4.37 -8.10
CA LEU A 137 11.47 5.69 -8.06
C LEU A 137 11.88 6.02 -6.62
N ILE A 138 13.15 6.38 -6.43
CA ILE A 138 13.70 6.74 -5.13
C ILE A 138 13.35 8.19 -4.81
N GLY A 139 12.97 8.46 -3.56
CA GLY A 139 12.58 9.79 -3.10
C GLY A 139 11.13 10.16 -3.43
N MET A 140 10.28 9.22 -3.84
CA MET A 140 8.84 9.52 -4.02
C MET A 140 8.16 9.96 -2.72
N GLU A 141 8.66 9.47 -1.57
CA GLU A 141 8.16 9.88 -0.25
C GLU A 141 8.30 11.38 -0.02
N SER A 142 9.48 11.96 -0.31
CA SER A 142 9.70 13.39 -0.11
C SER A 142 8.88 14.26 -1.07
N LEU A 143 8.65 13.79 -2.30
CA LEU A 143 7.71 14.45 -3.22
C LEU A 143 6.28 14.44 -2.65
N GLY A 144 5.79 13.28 -2.21
CA GLY A 144 4.46 13.15 -1.60
C GLY A 144 4.29 14.05 -0.38
N MET A 145 5.28 14.09 0.51
CA MET A 145 5.27 14.97 1.69
C MET A 145 5.17 16.45 1.30
N ARG A 146 5.92 16.90 0.29
CA ARG A 146 5.84 18.28 -0.22
C ARG A 146 4.47 18.59 -0.82
N LEU A 147 3.88 17.66 -1.58
CA LEU A 147 2.54 17.83 -2.14
C LEU A 147 1.47 17.94 -1.05
N PHE A 148 1.60 17.20 0.05
CA PHE A 148 0.74 17.38 1.22
C PHE A 148 0.87 18.78 1.86
N GLU A 149 2.08 19.34 1.93
CA GLU A 149 2.28 20.70 2.44
C GLU A 149 1.64 21.74 1.53
N VAL A 150 1.75 21.57 0.20
CA VAL A 150 1.09 22.43 -0.78
C VAL A 150 -0.43 22.32 -0.66
N ALA A 151 -0.98 21.11 -0.58
CA ALA A 151 -2.42 20.90 -0.42
C ALA A 151 -2.96 21.61 0.84
N GLN A 152 -2.23 21.52 1.96
CA GLN A 152 -2.62 22.20 3.21
C GLN A 152 -2.55 23.73 3.14
N GLN A 153 -1.67 24.29 2.29
CA GLN A 153 -1.60 25.75 2.05
C GLN A 153 -2.74 26.22 1.14
N LEU A 154 -3.12 25.42 0.15
CA LEU A 154 -4.20 25.73 -0.78
C LEU A 154 -5.59 25.62 -0.13
N TYR A 155 -5.76 24.70 0.83
CA TYR A 155 -7.02 24.49 1.55
C TYR A 155 -6.85 24.72 3.06
N PRO A 156 -6.69 25.99 3.51
CA PRO A 156 -6.46 26.31 4.92
C PRO A 156 -7.70 26.16 5.81
N VAL A 157 -8.87 25.85 5.23
CA VAL A 157 -10.11 25.60 5.99
C VAL A 157 -9.88 24.45 6.96
N ASN A 158 -10.19 24.66 8.25
CA ASN A 158 -9.86 23.71 9.33
C ASN A 158 -10.24 22.26 9.01
N LYS A 159 -11.38 22.00 8.35
CA LYS A 159 -11.81 20.64 7.97
C LYS A 159 -10.92 20.02 6.89
N GLU A 160 -10.76 20.69 5.74
CA GLU A 160 -9.92 20.19 4.62
C GLU A 160 -8.45 20.08 5.02
N ALA A 161 -7.95 21.08 5.75
CA ALA A 161 -6.57 21.07 6.23
C ALA A 161 -6.31 19.90 7.21
N THR A 162 -7.30 19.56 8.04
CA THR A 162 -7.24 18.39 8.93
C THR A 162 -7.33 17.08 8.14
N TYR A 163 -8.17 17.01 7.11
CA TYR A 163 -8.28 15.86 6.21
C TYR A 163 -6.93 15.54 5.55
N PHE A 164 -6.29 16.53 4.91
CA PHE A 164 -4.96 16.35 4.32
C PHE A 164 -3.88 16.03 5.36
N ALA A 165 -3.93 16.62 6.56
CA ALA A 165 -2.98 16.30 7.62
C ALA A 165 -3.13 14.85 8.13
N CYS A 166 -4.36 14.34 8.24
CA CYS A 166 -4.60 12.94 8.59
C CYS A 166 -4.08 12.00 7.50
N ALA A 167 -4.38 12.29 6.23
CA ALA A 167 -3.86 11.52 5.10
C ALA A 167 -2.31 11.56 5.02
N GLN A 168 -1.69 12.70 5.37
CA GLN A 168 -0.23 12.82 5.46
C GLN A 168 0.36 11.91 6.54
N LEU A 169 -0.29 11.79 7.71
CA LEU A 169 0.15 10.83 8.74
C LEU A 169 0.03 9.38 8.27
N VAL A 170 -1.06 9.04 7.58
CA VAL A 170 -1.25 7.69 7.02
C VAL A 170 -0.15 7.38 6.00
N TYR A 171 0.13 8.30 5.08
CA TYR A 171 1.19 8.18 4.08
C TYR A 171 2.59 8.05 4.72
N ALA A 172 2.89 8.87 5.74
CA ALA A 172 4.14 8.80 6.48
C ALA A 172 4.30 7.45 7.21
N ALA A 173 3.23 6.89 7.77
CA ALA A 173 3.26 5.56 8.36
C ALA A 173 3.42 4.45 7.31
N ASP A 174 2.69 4.51 6.18
CA ASP A 174 2.78 3.53 5.09
C ASP A 174 4.21 3.44 4.54
N SER A 175 4.82 4.58 4.23
CA SER A 175 6.20 4.64 3.76
C SER A 175 7.19 3.98 4.72
N LEU A 176 7.03 4.20 6.04
CA LEU A 176 7.87 3.58 7.06
C LEU A 176 7.63 2.08 7.20
N THR A 177 6.40 1.58 7.00
CA THR A 177 6.10 0.14 7.05
C THR A 177 6.85 -0.62 5.96
N THR A 178 7.06 0.00 4.78
CA THR A 178 7.82 -0.62 3.68
C THR A 178 9.34 -0.68 3.91
N ARG A 179 9.87 0.07 4.90
CA ARG A 179 11.31 0.14 5.20
C ARG A 179 11.80 -1.05 6.01
N THR A 180 12.11 -2.14 5.30
CA THR A 180 12.65 -3.38 5.88
C THR A 180 14.02 -3.21 6.52
N ASP A 181 14.75 -2.16 6.18
CA ASP A 181 16.05 -1.80 6.74
C ASP A 181 15.96 -1.20 8.16
N LEU A 182 14.78 -0.71 8.55
CA LEU A 182 14.54 -0.14 9.89
C LEU A 182 13.85 -1.15 10.81
N ARG A 183 14.27 -1.19 12.08
CA ARG A 183 13.56 -1.94 13.13
C ARG A 183 12.23 -1.25 13.47
N PRO A 184 11.20 -1.98 13.95
CA PRO A 184 9.90 -1.39 14.30
C PRO A 184 9.99 -0.18 15.25
N LYS A 185 10.82 -0.26 16.30
CA LYS A 185 11.04 0.85 17.24
C LYS A 185 11.60 2.12 16.57
N ASP A 186 12.50 1.94 15.59
CA ASP A 186 13.12 3.05 14.87
C ASP A 186 12.12 3.69 13.90
N ARG A 187 11.26 2.88 13.25
CA ARG A 187 10.11 3.37 12.45
C ARG A 187 9.19 4.23 13.30
N SER A 188 8.74 3.74 14.46
CA SER A 188 7.87 4.50 15.37
C SER A 188 8.53 5.79 15.86
N LYS A 189 9.84 5.79 16.14
CA LYS A 189 10.58 7.00 16.53
C LYS A 189 10.59 8.05 15.42
N GLN A 190 10.86 7.64 14.17
CA GLN A 190 10.82 8.55 13.02
C GLN A 190 9.41 9.10 12.78
N PHE A 191 8.39 8.23 12.86
CA PHE A 191 6.99 8.64 12.74
C PHE A 191 6.60 9.68 13.78
N LYS A 192 6.95 9.47 15.06
CA LYS A 192 6.69 10.43 16.15
C LYS A 192 7.29 11.81 15.87
N LYS A 193 8.50 11.85 15.30
CA LYS A 193 9.15 13.12 14.94
C LYS A 193 8.34 13.87 13.88
N MET A 194 7.99 13.19 12.78
CA MET A 194 7.17 13.77 11.70
C MET A 194 5.79 14.21 12.19
N ALA A 195 5.13 13.37 13.00
CA ALA A 195 3.82 13.69 13.55
C ALA A 195 3.86 14.91 14.48
N LYS A 196 4.90 15.02 15.33
CA LYS A 196 5.07 16.17 16.22
C LYS A 196 5.18 17.48 15.43
N GLU A 197 6.02 17.51 14.40
CA GLU A 197 6.20 18.69 13.54
C GLU A 197 4.89 19.10 12.83
N LEU A 198 4.07 18.13 12.43
CA LEU A 198 2.76 18.39 11.81
C LEU A 198 1.74 18.91 12.83
N MET A 199 1.70 18.32 14.02
CA MET A 199 0.74 18.67 15.07
C MET A 199 1.03 20.02 15.73
N GLU A 200 2.29 20.43 15.85
CA GLU A 200 2.68 21.75 16.39
C GLU A 200 2.18 22.92 15.54
N LYS A 201 1.93 22.68 14.24
CA LYS A 201 1.38 23.68 13.31
C LYS A 201 -0.15 23.79 13.41
N ARG A 202 -0.81 23.06 14.32
CA ARG A 202 -2.27 22.91 14.37
C ARG A 202 -2.85 23.26 15.75
N PRO A 203 -4.16 23.59 15.82
CA PRO A 203 -4.86 23.75 17.09
C PRO A 203 -4.76 22.48 17.94
N ARG A 204 -4.65 22.66 19.26
CA ARG A 204 -4.52 21.54 20.23
C ARG A 204 -5.77 20.67 20.30
N ASP A 205 -6.91 21.19 19.86
CA ASP A 205 -8.21 20.54 19.84
C ASP A 205 -8.53 19.83 18.50
N CYS A 206 -7.51 19.61 17.66
CA CYS A 206 -7.65 18.86 16.41
C CYS A 206 -7.75 17.34 16.65
N TRP A 207 -8.82 16.89 17.32
CA TRP A 207 -9.03 15.49 17.72
C TRP A 207 -8.93 14.44 16.60
N PRO A 208 -9.42 14.68 15.37
CA PRO A 208 -9.24 13.74 14.26
C PRO A 208 -7.76 13.42 13.97
N LEU A 209 -6.89 14.41 14.12
CA LEU A 209 -5.45 14.25 13.91
C LEU A 209 -4.81 13.42 15.03
N TYR A 210 -5.20 13.63 16.29
CA TYR A 210 -4.76 12.80 17.41
C TYR A 210 -5.25 11.36 17.30
N ALA A 211 -6.50 11.14 16.87
CA ALA A 211 -7.04 9.81 16.60
C ALA A 211 -6.23 9.09 15.54
N THR A 212 -6.00 9.74 14.39
CA THR A 212 -5.18 9.20 13.30
C THR A 212 -3.75 8.91 13.76
N TYR A 213 -3.12 9.82 14.50
CA TYR A 213 -1.79 9.60 15.05
C TYR A 213 -1.72 8.37 15.96
N ALA A 214 -2.68 8.19 16.86
CA ALA A 214 -2.73 7.04 17.76
C ALA A 214 -2.92 5.71 16.98
N GLU A 215 -3.82 5.69 16.00
CA GLU A 215 -4.02 4.53 15.11
C GLU A 215 -2.75 4.16 14.35
N GLN A 216 -2.05 5.15 13.79
CA GLN A 216 -0.82 4.92 13.03
C GLN A 216 0.34 4.47 13.92
N LEU A 217 0.43 4.96 15.17
CA LEU A 217 1.40 4.45 16.15
C LEU A 217 1.18 2.98 16.47
N ALA A 218 -0.08 2.58 16.71
CA ALA A 218 -0.42 1.18 16.96
C ALA A 218 -0.05 0.31 15.74
N ARG A 219 -0.35 0.79 14.52
CA ARG A 219 -0.02 0.09 13.27
C ARG A 219 1.49 -0.10 13.05
N LEU A 220 2.32 0.82 13.54
CA LEU A 220 3.78 0.68 13.51
C LEU A 220 4.34 -0.20 14.64
N GLY A 221 3.47 -0.78 15.48
CA GLY A 221 3.84 -1.67 16.58
C GLY A 221 4.13 -0.98 17.90
N ASP A 222 3.81 0.32 18.06
CA ASP A 222 3.90 1.02 19.35
C ASP A 222 2.53 1.14 20.02
N GLU A 223 1.99 0.00 20.43
CA GLU A 223 0.68 -0.11 21.07
C GLU A 223 0.62 0.65 22.40
N THR A 224 1.70 0.59 23.20
CA THR A 224 1.77 1.32 24.48
C THR A 224 1.73 2.83 24.30
N GLY A 225 2.49 3.35 23.33
CA GLY A 225 2.48 4.77 22.98
C GLY A 225 1.13 5.19 22.42
N ALA A 226 0.52 4.37 21.55
CA ALA A 226 -0.81 4.62 21.01
C ALA A 226 -1.87 4.70 22.12
N ALA A 227 -1.89 3.75 23.06
CA ALA A 227 -2.83 3.73 24.17
C ALA A 227 -2.65 4.94 25.11
N GLN A 228 -1.40 5.36 25.37
CA GLN A 228 -1.14 6.56 26.17
C GLN A 228 -1.62 7.85 25.49
N VAL A 229 -1.40 7.98 24.18
CA VAL A 229 -1.92 9.11 23.38
C VAL A 229 -3.44 9.10 23.42
N ALA A 230 -4.06 7.94 23.22
CA ALA A 230 -5.51 7.78 23.25
C ALA A 230 -6.08 8.18 24.61
N GLN A 231 -5.53 7.66 25.71
CA GLN A 231 -5.95 7.97 27.08
C GLN A 231 -5.86 9.47 27.39
N LYS A 232 -4.70 10.09 27.09
CA LYS A 232 -4.50 11.53 27.32
C LYS A 232 -5.46 12.38 26.50
N THR A 233 -5.72 11.99 25.25
CA THR A 233 -6.64 12.73 24.37
C THR A 233 -8.08 12.59 24.83
N LEU A 234 -8.51 11.38 25.20
CA LEU A 234 -9.85 11.13 25.75
C LEU A 234 -10.10 11.96 27.02
N ALA A 235 -9.11 12.10 27.88
CA ALA A 235 -9.19 12.95 29.07
C ALA A 235 -9.36 14.45 28.75
N MET A 236 -8.93 14.91 27.56
CA MET A 236 -9.13 16.29 27.11
C MET A 236 -10.48 16.48 26.40
N CYS A 237 -10.86 15.59 25.49
CA CYS A 237 -12.04 15.77 24.62
C CYS A 237 -13.37 15.32 25.27
N ALA A 238 -13.33 14.42 26.26
CA ALA A 238 -14.52 13.83 26.88
C ALA A 238 -14.59 14.07 28.41
N ALA A 239 -13.90 15.09 28.93
CA ALA A 239 -13.86 15.38 30.37
C ALA A 239 -15.26 15.64 30.96
N GLU A 240 -16.09 16.44 30.27
CA GLU A 240 -17.35 16.95 30.83
C GLU A 240 -18.62 16.42 30.15
N LYS A 241 -18.53 15.86 28.94
CA LYS A 241 -19.68 15.38 28.14
C LYS A 241 -19.55 13.89 27.79
N SER A 242 -20.68 13.19 27.76
CA SER A 242 -20.75 11.81 27.26
C SER A 242 -20.49 11.78 25.75
N VAL A 243 -19.81 10.75 25.23
CA VAL A 243 -19.66 10.56 23.77
C VAL A 243 -21.01 10.50 23.05
N TRP A 244 -22.07 10.06 23.75
CA TRP A 244 -23.44 9.98 23.23
C TRP A 244 -24.20 11.32 23.26
N GLN A 245 -23.63 12.36 23.87
CA GLN A 245 -24.21 13.70 23.97
C GLN A 245 -23.46 14.74 23.13
N LEU A 246 -22.42 14.32 22.40
CA LEU A 246 -21.69 15.20 21.50
C LEU A 246 -22.59 15.53 20.31
N ALA A 247 -22.79 16.83 20.05
CA ALA A 247 -23.82 17.34 19.15
C ALA A 247 -23.49 17.11 17.66
N ASN A 248 -22.20 17.00 17.32
CA ASN A 248 -21.74 16.89 15.93
C ASN A 248 -20.94 15.60 15.71
N THR A 249 -21.20 14.92 14.59
CA THR A 249 -20.47 13.72 14.13
C THR A 249 -18.95 13.94 14.10
N SER A 250 -18.51 15.15 13.72
CA SER A 250 -17.10 15.54 13.69
C SER A 250 -16.40 15.56 15.06
N GLU A 251 -17.13 15.70 16.16
CA GLU A 251 -16.59 15.62 17.52
C GLU A 251 -16.70 14.20 18.09
N GLN A 252 -17.76 13.48 17.72
CA GLN A 252 -18.02 12.12 18.20
C GLN A 252 -17.07 11.08 17.58
N LEU A 253 -16.82 11.15 16.28
CA LEU A 253 -16.01 10.16 15.55
C LEU A 253 -14.57 10.04 16.09
N PRO A 254 -13.82 11.14 16.33
CA PRO A 254 -12.50 11.04 16.94
C PRO A 254 -12.51 10.33 18.29
N VAL A 255 -13.53 10.58 19.12
CA VAL A 255 -13.65 9.96 20.45
C VAL A 255 -13.87 8.45 20.33
N LEU A 256 -14.78 8.01 19.45
CA LEU A 256 -15.03 6.58 19.22
C LEU A 256 -13.79 5.86 18.64
N ARG A 257 -13.06 6.52 17.73
CA ARG A 257 -11.78 6.04 17.19
C ARG A 257 -10.72 5.90 18.30
N LEU A 258 -10.54 6.93 19.13
CA LEU A 258 -9.61 6.92 20.26
C LEU A 258 -9.98 5.85 21.29
N LEU A 259 -11.27 5.63 21.58
CA LEU A 259 -11.71 4.54 22.46
C LEU A 259 -11.30 3.16 21.92
N THR A 260 -11.41 2.96 20.60
CA THR A 260 -10.99 1.72 19.94
C THR A 260 -9.48 1.48 20.11
N VAL A 261 -8.65 2.51 19.87
CA VAL A 261 -7.19 2.42 20.06
C VAL A 261 -6.82 2.22 21.53
N PHE A 262 -7.49 2.93 22.44
CA PHE A 262 -7.25 2.79 23.88
C PHE A 262 -7.50 1.36 24.35
N LEU A 263 -8.65 0.78 23.97
CA LEU A 263 -9.04 -0.58 24.34
C LEU A 263 -8.09 -1.62 23.77
N ALA A 264 -7.63 -1.45 22.52
CA ALA A 264 -6.67 -2.37 21.90
C ALA A 264 -5.36 -2.50 22.69
N GLY A 265 -4.94 -1.44 23.40
CA GLY A 265 -3.77 -1.46 24.27
C GLY A 265 -4.03 -1.90 25.72
N GLN A 266 -5.23 -2.37 26.07
CA GLN A 266 -5.56 -2.92 27.39
C GLN A 266 -5.60 -4.45 27.38
N ASP A 267 -5.41 -5.08 28.54
CA ASP A 267 -5.66 -6.51 28.68
C ASP A 267 -7.17 -6.83 28.54
N LEU A 268 -7.47 -7.96 27.92
CA LEU A 268 -8.83 -8.48 27.71
C LEU A 268 -9.66 -8.57 29.00
N GLN A 269 -9.02 -8.80 30.16
CA GLN A 269 -9.70 -8.86 31.46
C GLN A 269 -10.39 -7.55 31.86
N TYR A 270 -9.91 -6.40 31.36
CA TYR A 270 -10.47 -5.08 31.67
C TYR A 270 -11.59 -4.68 30.72
N TYR A 271 -11.73 -5.36 29.57
CA TYR A 271 -12.70 -4.99 28.53
C TYR A 271 -14.14 -4.92 29.05
N PRO A 272 -14.65 -5.90 29.84
CA PRO A 272 -16.02 -5.85 30.33
C PRO A 272 -16.34 -4.58 31.13
N ALA A 273 -15.46 -4.18 32.05
CA ALA A 273 -15.68 -2.99 32.87
C ALA A 273 -15.59 -1.70 32.04
N LEU A 274 -14.53 -1.55 31.25
CA LEU A 274 -14.30 -0.34 30.45
C LEU A 274 -15.40 -0.12 29.41
N LEU A 275 -15.80 -1.20 28.70
CA LEU A 275 -16.89 -1.12 27.72
C LEU A 275 -18.25 -0.93 28.40
N ALA A 276 -18.46 -1.42 29.63
CA ALA A 276 -19.69 -1.16 30.36
C ALA A 276 -19.85 0.34 30.69
N ASP A 277 -18.77 0.99 31.12
CA ASP A 277 -18.76 2.43 31.41
C ASP A 277 -19.02 3.27 30.15
N ILE A 278 -18.41 2.89 29.02
CA ILE A 278 -18.66 3.53 27.73
C ILE A 278 -20.13 3.36 27.33
N GLY A 279 -20.70 2.16 27.46
CA GLY A 279 -22.11 1.91 27.10
C GLY A 279 -23.09 2.70 27.95
N LEU A 280 -22.89 2.74 29.26
CA LEU A 280 -23.81 3.37 30.22
C LEU A 280 -23.66 4.89 30.28
N TYR A 281 -22.42 5.38 30.29
CA TYR A 281 -22.11 6.77 30.60
C TYR A 281 -21.47 7.49 29.43
N GLY A 282 -20.98 6.76 28.42
CA GLY A 282 -20.23 7.30 27.29
C GLY A 282 -18.89 7.90 27.69
N ARG A 283 -18.28 7.39 28.77
CA ARG A 283 -16.97 7.80 29.31
C ARG A 283 -16.28 6.60 29.95
N LEU A 284 -14.96 6.67 30.06
CA LEU A 284 -14.18 5.72 30.83
C LEU A 284 -14.29 6.08 32.32
N GLN A 285 -14.79 5.16 33.15
CA GLN A 285 -14.75 5.29 34.60
C GLN A 285 -13.87 4.16 35.19
N THR A 286 -13.51 4.29 36.45
CA THR A 286 -12.81 3.24 37.20
C THR A 286 -13.82 2.49 38.06
N ALA A 287 -14.75 1.78 37.43
CA ALA A 287 -15.77 1.00 38.14
C ALA A 287 -15.43 -0.50 38.17
N THR A 288 -15.76 -1.16 39.28
CA THR A 288 -15.79 -2.64 39.34
C THR A 288 -17.07 -3.14 38.68
N SER A 289 -16.94 -4.09 37.75
CA SER A 289 -18.07 -4.62 36.99
C SER A 289 -18.83 -5.69 37.78
N SER A 290 -19.96 -5.32 38.40
CA SER A 290 -20.91 -6.32 38.92
C SER A 290 -21.71 -6.97 37.79
N ALA A 291 -22.24 -8.18 38.00
CA ALA A 291 -23.06 -8.86 36.99
C ALA A 291 -24.28 -8.02 36.54
N ALA A 292 -24.95 -7.36 37.50
CA ALA A 292 -26.07 -6.46 37.21
C ALA A 292 -25.63 -5.24 36.37
N HIS A 293 -24.44 -4.72 36.63
CA HIS A 293 -23.86 -3.61 35.87
C HIS A 293 -23.60 -4.01 34.41
N LEU A 294 -23.03 -5.19 34.17
CA LEU A 294 -22.77 -5.71 32.82
C LEU A 294 -24.06 -5.95 32.03
N VAL A 295 -25.12 -6.48 32.67
CA VAL A 295 -26.42 -6.68 32.02
C VAL A 295 -27.04 -5.34 31.62
N LYS A 296 -27.01 -4.34 32.51
CA LYS A 296 -27.52 -2.99 32.21
C LYS A 296 -26.75 -2.35 31.06
N ALA A 297 -25.42 -2.47 31.07
CA ALA A 297 -24.57 -1.96 30.00
C ALA A 297 -24.86 -2.64 28.65
N LYS A 298 -25.15 -3.96 28.66
CA LYS A 298 -25.52 -4.68 27.43
C LYS A 298 -26.81 -4.14 26.81
N ALA A 299 -27.83 -3.91 27.64
CA ALA A 299 -29.07 -3.31 27.18
C ALA A 299 -28.83 -1.90 26.60
N ALA A 300 -28.04 -1.07 27.31
CA ALA A 300 -27.71 0.28 26.86
C ALA A 300 -26.97 0.29 25.52
N TRP A 301 -25.98 -0.59 25.34
CA TRP A 301 -25.25 -0.73 24.07
C TRP A 301 -26.16 -1.11 22.90
N LEU A 302 -27.00 -2.14 23.10
CA LEU A 302 -27.92 -2.60 22.06
C LEU A 302 -28.94 -1.53 21.69
N GLU A 303 -29.47 -0.79 22.68
CA GLU A 303 -30.38 0.33 22.46
C GLU A 303 -29.68 1.46 21.67
N LYS A 304 -28.42 1.79 22.01
CA LYS A 304 -27.65 2.82 21.28
C LYS A 304 -27.41 2.44 19.83
N VAL A 305 -26.96 1.21 19.57
CA VAL A 305 -26.75 0.74 18.19
C VAL A 305 -28.07 0.70 17.42
N ALA A 306 -29.15 0.23 18.03
CA ALA A 306 -30.47 0.21 17.40
C ALA A 306 -31.00 1.62 17.09
N SER A 307 -30.82 2.57 18.01
CA SER A 307 -31.19 3.98 17.80
C SER A 307 -30.40 4.61 16.67
N LEU A 308 -29.09 4.39 16.60
CA LEU A 308 -28.25 4.88 15.50
C LEU A 308 -28.61 4.21 14.17
N ALA A 309 -28.93 2.91 14.18
CA ALA A 309 -29.33 2.17 12.98
C ALA A 309 -30.71 2.57 12.44
N SER A 310 -31.58 3.11 13.29
CA SER A 310 -32.93 3.57 12.92
C SER A 310 -32.94 5.01 12.40
N ASP A 311 -31.84 5.73 12.55
CA ASP A 311 -31.71 7.10 12.05
C ASP A 311 -31.69 7.09 10.51
N LYS A 312 -32.50 7.94 9.89
CA LYS A 312 -32.55 8.06 8.42
C LYS A 312 -31.41 8.91 7.88
N ASP A 313 -30.78 9.69 8.74
CA ASP A 313 -29.64 10.57 8.43
C ASP A 313 -28.32 9.98 8.93
N VAL A 314 -28.19 8.64 8.96
CA VAL A 314 -26.87 8.01 9.14
C VAL A 314 -25.97 8.46 8.01
N GLU A 315 -25.00 9.29 8.36
CA GLU A 315 -24.00 9.83 7.46
C GLU A 315 -22.62 9.30 7.84
N SER A 316 -21.82 8.99 6.81
CA SER A 316 -20.39 8.73 6.96
C SER A 316 -19.62 9.93 6.43
N ASP A 317 -18.64 10.42 7.17
CA ASP A 317 -17.61 11.31 6.63
C ASP A 317 -16.32 10.53 6.37
N TRP A 318 -15.25 11.23 6.00
CA TRP A 318 -13.94 10.60 5.79
C TRP A 318 -13.41 9.90 7.05
N GLN A 319 -13.74 10.35 8.26
CA GLN A 319 -13.33 9.71 9.51
C GLN A 319 -14.08 8.39 9.76
N GLY A 320 -15.27 8.23 9.18
CA GLY A 320 -16.07 7.02 9.20
C GLY A 320 -17.51 7.27 9.60
N CYS A 321 -18.14 6.27 10.19
CA CYS A 321 -19.54 6.31 10.61
C CYS A 321 -19.71 5.98 12.09
N SER A 322 -20.47 6.81 12.81
CA SER A 322 -20.73 6.63 14.25
C SER A 322 -21.39 5.29 14.54
N LEU A 323 -22.35 4.88 13.69
CA LEU A 323 -23.01 3.58 13.79
C LEU A 323 -22.01 2.42 13.68
N SER A 324 -21.12 2.44 12.69
CA SER A 324 -20.10 1.40 12.49
C SER A 324 -19.18 1.28 13.71
N LEU A 325 -18.63 2.40 14.18
CA LEU A 325 -17.71 2.40 15.33
C LEU A 325 -18.41 1.97 16.63
N ALA A 326 -19.63 2.46 16.88
CA ALA A 326 -20.43 2.06 18.03
C ALA A 326 -20.78 0.56 17.98
N ALA A 327 -21.13 0.04 16.80
CA ALA A 327 -21.41 -1.39 16.61
C ALA A 327 -20.16 -2.25 16.83
N SER A 328 -18.97 -1.81 16.39
CA SER A 328 -17.70 -2.51 16.65
C SER A 328 -17.42 -2.61 18.16
N LEU A 329 -17.58 -1.52 18.91
CA LEU A 329 -17.41 -1.51 20.37
C LEU A 329 -18.47 -2.37 21.08
N CYS A 330 -19.74 -2.26 20.66
CA CYS A 330 -20.85 -3.06 21.17
C CYS A 330 -20.62 -4.56 20.93
N ALA A 331 -20.23 -4.96 19.72
CA ALA A 331 -19.97 -6.35 19.38
C ALA A 331 -18.81 -6.92 20.23
N ARG A 332 -17.73 -6.14 20.42
CA ARG A 332 -16.62 -6.53 21.31
C ARG A 332 -17.09 -6.67 22.76
N PHE A 333 -17.96 -5.79 23.25
CA PHE A 333 -18.54 -5.90 24.61
C PHE A 333 -19.41 -7.15 24.77
N VAL A 334 -20.30 -7.38 23.81
CA VAL A 334 -21.18 -8.56 23.82
C VAL A 334 -20.35 -9.86 23.78
N TYR A 335 -19.28 -9.86 22.98
CA TYR A 335 -18.34 -10.99 22.90
C TYR A 335 -17.63 -11.27 24.22
N THR A 336 -17.18 -10.24 24.95
CA THR A 336 -16.43 -10.42 26.20
C THR A 336 -17.31 -10.82 27.38
N VAL A 337 -18.58 -10.41 27.42
CA VAL A 337 -19.49 -10.68 28.54
C VAL A 337 -20.31 -11.96 28.39
N ALA A 338 -20.61 -12.40 27.17
CA ALA A 338 -21.34 -13.65 26.94
C ALA A 338 -20.52 -14.89 27.40
N ILE A 339 -21.13 -16.07 27.47
CA ILE A 339 -20.48 -17.30 27.94
C ILE A 339 -20.52 -18.36 26.82
N GLY A 340 -19.43 -19.13 26.68
CA GLY A 340 -19.37 -20.26 25.75
C GLY A 340 -19.52 -19.86 24.27
N ARG A 341 -20.18 -20.73 23.49
CA ARG A 341 -20.37 -20.57 22.04
C ARG A 341 -21.33 -19.45 21.65
N ASP A 342 -22.13 -18.95 22.60
CA ASP A 342 -23.06 -17.84 22.35
C ASP A 342 -22.35 -16.49 22.22
N LYS A 343 -21.08 -16.40 22.66
CA LYS A 343 -20.26 -15.17 22.53
C LYS A 343 -20.18 -14.68 21.10
N LEU A 344 -19.71 -15.55 20.20
CA LEU A 344 -19.54 -15.18 18.80
C LEU A 344 -20.91 -14.92 18.15
N ARG A 345 -21.89 -15.79 18.37
CA ARG A 345 -23.24 -15.63 17.81
C ARG A 345 -23.87 -14.29 18.16
N ALA A 346 -23.78 -13.88 19.43
CA ALA A 346 -24.36 -12.62 19.89
C ALA A 346 -23.63 -11.40 19.29
N ALA A 347 -22.30 -11.46 19.13
CA ALA A 347 -21.54 -10.40 18.48
C ALA A 347 -21.82 -10.32 16.96
N LEU A 348 -21.92 -11.47 16.27
CA LEU A 348 -22.27 -11.52 14.85
C LEU A 348 -23.66 -10.94 14.57
N ALA A 349 -24.63 -11.16 15.45
CA ALA A 349 -25.96 -10.55 15.32
C ALA A 349 -25.92 -9.00 15.31
N VAL A 350 -25.01 -8.39 16.09
CA VAL A 350 -24.79 -6.93 16.09
C VAL A 350 -24.26 -6.48 14.72
N PHE A 351 -23.28 -7.19 14.17
CA PHE A 351 -22.72 -6.88 12.85
C PHE A 351 -23.75 -7.05 11.73
N GLU A 352 -24.51 -8.15 11.72
CA GLU A 352 -25.52 -8.43 10.70
C GLU A 352 -26.61 -7.35 10.66
N HIS A 353 -27.17 -7.01 11.83
CA HIS A 353 -28.17 -5.93 11.93
C HIS A 353 -27.61 -4.58 11.46
N THR A 354 -26.36 -4.28 11.83
CA THR A 354 -25.73 -3.02 11.45
C THR A 354 -25.42 -2.97 9.95
N LEU A 355 -24.91 -4.05 9.36
CA LEU A 355 -24.65 -4.13 7.92
C LEU A 355 -25.94 -4.00 7.09
N GLN A 356 -27.05 -4.58 7.57
CA GLN A 356 -28.37 -4.39 6.95
C GLN A 356 -28.80 -2.93 6.96
N ALA A 357 -28.67 -2.25 8.11
CA ALA A 357 -28.98 -0.83 8.23
C ALA A 357 -28.11 0.04 7.30
N LEU A 358 -26.80 -0.22 7.25
CA LEU A 358 -25.87 0.49 6.35
C LEU A 358 -26.12 0.19 4.87
N THR A 359 -26.72 -0.95 4.52
CA THR A 359 -27.09 -1.27 3.13
C THR A 359 -28.30 -0.46 2.68
N GLY A 360 -29.23 -0.15 3.59
CA GLY A 360 -30.39 0.70 3.32
C GLY A 360 -30.12 2.20 3.31
N ALA A 361 -28.96 2.64 3.84
CA ALA A 361 -28.62 4.05 3.98
C ALA A 361 -27.93 4.62 2.72
N SER A 362 -28.58 5.58 2.05
CA SER A 362 -28.08 6.14 0.78
C SER A 362 -26.85 7.05 0.94
N LYS A 363 -26.62 7.61 2.13
CA LYS A 363 -25.51 8.54 2.43
C LYS A 363 -24.28 7.84 3.03
N VAL A 364 -24.29 6.50 3.14
CA VAL A 364 -23.17 5.73 3.69
C VAL A 364 -22.34 5.14 2.55
N SER A 365 -21.03 5.40 2.59
CA SER A 365 -20.10 4.82 1.63
C SER A 365 -20.06 3.28 1.73
N LYS A 366 -19.93 2.60 0.57
CA LYS A 366 -19.63 1.15 0.49
C LYS A 366 -18.45 0.76 1.39
N ARG A 367 -17.50 1.68 1.56
CA ARG A 367 -16.30 1.50 2.39
C ARG A 367 -16.59 1.34 3.88
N GLU A 368 -17.67 1.92 4.40
CA GLU A 368 -18.04 1.71 5.81
C GLU A 368 -18.50 0.27 6.05
N ARG A 369 -19.21 -0.33 5.08
CA ARG A 369 -19.56 -1.75 5.14
C ARG A 369 -18.32 -2.63 5.04
N GLU A 370 -17.35 -2.24 4.21
CA GLU A 370 -16.06 -2.92 4.10
C GLU A 370 -15.28 -2.90 5.42
N ARG A 371 -15.15 -1.71 6.04
CA ARG A 371 -14.49 -1.53 7.35
C ARG A 371 -15.16 -2.35 8.44
N LEU A 372 -16.50 -2.31 8.53
CA LEU A 372 -17.25 -3.08 9.52
C LEU A 372 -17.12 -4.59 9.28
N THR A 373 -17.11 -5.02 8.01
CA THR A 373 -16.87 -6.42 7.63
C THR A 373 -15.47 -6.89 8.02
N LYS A 374 -14.46 -6.03 7.92
CA LYS A 374 -13.11 -6.32 8.42
C LYS A 374 -13.10 -6.57 9.93
N VAL A 375 -13.72 -5.68 10.72
CA VAL A 375 -13.82 -5.87 12.18
C VAL A 375 -14.58 -7.16 12.53
N LYS A 376 -15.63 -7.51 11.77
CA LYS A 376 -16.35 -8.77 11.91
C LYS A 376 -15.44 -9.98 11.66
N ILE A 377 -14.66 -9.96 10.59
CA ILE A 377 -13.73 -11.05 10.23
C ILE A 377 -12.62 -11.18 11.28
N ASP A 378 -12.06 -10.06 11.74
CA ASP A 378 -11.03 -10.07 12.80
C ASP A 378 -11.55 -10.68 14.10
N LEU A 379 -12.81 -10.40 14.47
CA LEU A 379 -13.44 -11.04 15.64
C LEU A 379 -13.65 -12.55 15.45
N ILE A 380 -14.01 -12.99 14.24
CA ILE A 380 -14.13 -14.43 13.94
C ILE A 380 -12.76 -15.11 14.06
N ASP A 381 -11.71 -14.48 13.55
CA ASP A 381 -10.35 -14.99 13.61
C ASP A 381 -9.84 -15.08 15.07
N ASP A 382 -10.03 -14.01 15.86
CA ASP A 382 -9.77 -13.99 17.31
C ASP A 382 -10.49 -15.16 18.03
N TYR A 383 -11.75 -15.41 17.68
CA TYR A 383 -12.53 -16.50 18.26
C TYR A 383 -11.93 -17.87 17.90
N LEU A 384 -11.62 -18.13 16.64
CA LEU A 384 -11.02 -19.40 16.18
C LEU A 384 -9.66 -19.65 16.83
N ASN A 385 -8.85 -18.61 17.03
CA ASN A 385 -7.57 -18.72 17.73
C ASN A 385 -7.73 -19.03 19.22
N SER A 386 -8.84 -18.61 19.84
CA SER A 386 -9.15 -18.88 21.24
C SER A 386 -9.88 -20.21 21.50
N ASP A 387 -10.59 -20.75 20.51
CA ASP A 387 -11.40 -21.97 20.61
C ASP A 387 -11.00 -22.98 19.51
N PRO A 388 -10.07 -23.90 19.78
CA PRO A 388 -9.63 -24.92 18.82
C PRO A 388 -10.73 -25.88 18.35
N THR A 389 -11.88 -25.93 19.05
CA THR A 389 -13.01 -26.80 18.68
C THR A 389 -13.94 -26.15 17.65
N ALA A 390 -13.77 -24.85 17.39
CA ALA A 390 -14.59 -24.11 16.45
C ALA A 390 -14.28 -24.49 14.99
N PRO A 391 -15.29 -24.61 14.12
CA PRO A 391 -15.09 -25.04 12.75
C PRO A 391 -14.42 -23.95 11.90
N PRO A 392 -13.28 -24.22 11.22
CA PRO A 392 -12.59 -23.25 10.35
C PRO A 392 -13.43 -22.73 9.18
N ARG A 393 -14.53 -23.43 8.85
CA ARG A 393 -15.49 -22.99 7.82
C ARG A 393 -16.12 -21.64 8.14
N LEU A 394 -16.27 -21.27 9.41
CA LEU A 394 -16.82 -19.97 9.81
C LEU A 394 -16.05 -18.80 9.19
N LEU A 395 -14.71 -18.84 9.27
CA LEU A 395 -13.87 -17.81 8.68
C LEU A 395 -13.83 -17.91 7.16
N ARG A 396 -13.85 -19.13 6.60
CA ARG A 396 -13.87 -19.35 5.15
C ARG A 396 -15.10 -18.75 4.50
N ASP A 397 -16.28 -19.07 5.02
CA ASP A 397 -17.56 -18.64 4.46
C ASP A 397 -17.71 -17.11 4.61
N ALA A 398 -17.26 -16.54 5.73
CA ALA A 398 -17.25 -15.10 5.96
C ALA A 398 -16.31 -14.36 4.99
N LEU A 399 -15.11 -14.91 4.72
CA LEU A 399 -14.16 -14.35 3.76
C LEU A 399 -14.64 -14.50 2.32
N GLU A 400 -15.27 -15.62 1.96
CA GLU A 400 -15.84 -15.82 0.62
C GLU A 400 -16.91 -14.76 0.33
N GLN A 401 -17.83 -14.52 1.28
CA GLN A 401 -18.81 -13.43 1.16
C GLN A 401 -18.15 -12.06 1.04
N ALA A 402 -17.13 -11.77 1.85
CA ALA A 402 -16.45 -10.48 1.84
C ALA A 402 -15.71 -10.21 0.52
N VAL A 403 -15.06 -11.22 -0.06
CA VAL A 403 -14.37 -11.09 -1.35
C VAL A 403 -15.36 -10.90 -2.51
N ILE A 404 -16.57 -11.48 -2.42
CA ILE A 404 -17.64 -11.26 -3.40
C ILE A 404 -18.19 -9.84 -3.28
N GLU A 405 -18.43 -9.33 -2.07
CA GLU A 405 -18.99 -7.99 -1.86
C GLU A 405 -17.95 -6.86 -2.10
N PHE A 406 -16.69 -7.10 -1.73
CA PHE A 406 -15.58 -6.14 -1.77
C PHE A 406 -14.40 -6.70 -2.59
N PRO A 407 -14.55 -6.87 -3.92
CA PRO A 407 -13.56 -7.56 -4.74
C PRO A 407 -12.25 -6.80 -4.94
N ASP A 408 -12.22 -5.50 -4.61
CA ASP A 408 -11.03 -4.64 -4.64
C ASP A 408 -10.20 -4.70 -3.34
N ASN A 409 -10.71 -5.36 -2.30
CA ASN A 409 -10.01 -5.44 -1.02
C ASN A 409 -8.95 -6.55 -1.03
N THR A 410 -7.68 -6.15 -1.05
CA THR A 410 -6.52 -7.06 -1.08
C THR A 410 -6.38 -7.91 0.16
N ASP A 411 -6.70 -7.37 1.34
CA ASP A 411 -6.59 -8.07 2.64
C ASP A 411 -7.57 -9.25 2.72
N PHE A 412 -8.84 -9.03 2.34
CA PHE A 412 -9.84 -10.09 2.26
C PHE A 412 -9.43 -11.15 1.25
N LEU A 413 -9.01 -10.73 0.05
CA LEU A 413 -8.59 -11.68 -0.98
C LEU A 413 -7.38 -12.51 -0.54
N LYS A 414 -6.36 -11.88 0.05
CA LYS A 414 -5.17 -12.57 0.55
C LYS A 414 -5.51 -13.56 1.66
N ARG A 415 -6.27 -13.15 2.68
CA ARG A 415 -6.70 -14.04 3.78
C ARG A 415 -7.56 -15.20 3.26
N PHE A 416 -8.44 -14.93 2.30
CA PHE A 416 -9.22 -15.97 1.63
C PHE A 416 -8.34 -16.95 0.87
N ILE A 417 -7.35 -16.48 0.12
CA ILE A 417 -6.38 -17.35 -0.57
C ILE A 417 -5.66 -18.23 0.44
N ASP A 418 -5.01 -17.63 1.44
CA ASP A 418 -4.16 -18.31 2.42
C ASP A 418 -4.91 -19.43 3.14
N LEU A 419 -6.18 -19.20 3.51
CA LEU A 419 -7.05 -20.19 4.16
C LEU A 419 -7.44 -21.37 3.24
N ASN A 420 -7.36 -21.19 1.92
CA ASN A 420 -7.82 -22.16 0.92
C ASN A 420 -6.68 -22.76 0.07
N LEU A 421 -5.40 -22.52 0.42
CA LEU A 421 -4.25 -23.03 -0.35
C LEU A 421 -4.05 -24.55 -0.32
N ARG A 422 -4.72 -25.28 0.60
CA ARG A 422 -4.46 -26.70 0.86
C ARG A 422 -5.74 -27.57 0.77
N GLY A 423 -5.54 -28.86 0.51
CA GLY A 423 -6.61 -29.87 0.50
C GLY A 423 -7.71 -29.60 -0.54
N HIS A 424 -8.94 -30.03 -0.24
CA HIS A 424 -10.09 -29.87 -1.15
C HIS A 424 -10.50 -28.41 -1.40
N ALA A 425 -10.15 -27.50 -0.49
CA ALA A 425 -10.46 -26.08 -0.60
C ALA A 425 -9.81 -25.42 -1.83
N LEU A 426 -8.64 -25.92 -2.25
CA LEU A 426 -7.91 -25.44 -3.43
C LEU A 426 -8.72 -25.57 -4.73
N VAL A 427 -9.59 -26.58 -4.84
CA VAL A 427 -10.47 -26.75 -6.01
C VAL A 427 -11.49 -25.62 -6.07
N GLY A 428 -12.07 -25.27 -4.92
CA GLY A 428 -12.98 -24.12 -4.79
C GLY A 428 -12.27 -22.81 -5.11
N LEU A 429 -11.07 -22.59 -4.57
CA LEU A 429 -10.26 -21.39 -4.83
C LEU A 429 -9.92 -21.22 -6.32
N ARG A 430 -9.55 -22.29 -7.01
CA ARG A 430 -9.28 -22.24 -8.46
C ARG A 430 -10.53 -21.93 -9.27
N ARG A 431 -11.65 -22.59 -8.95
CA ARG A 431 -12.95 -22.27 -9.57
C ARG A 431 -13.33 -20.82 -9.34
N PHE A 432 -13.08 -20.30 -8.15
CA PHE A 432 -13.24 -18.89 -7.86
C PHE A 432 -12.39 -18.05 -8.82
N PHE A 433 -11.11 -18.32 -9.06
CA PHE A 433 -10.32 -17.53 -10.03
C PHE A 433 -10.68 -17.72 -11.51
N ASP A 434 -11.28 -18.86 -11.87
CA ASP A 434 -11.67 -19.17 -13.24
C ASP A 434 -13.04 -18.60 -13.62
N GLN A 435 -13.89 -18.30 -12.64
CA GLN A 435 -15.18 -17.63 -12.87
C GLN A 435 -14.96 -16.25 -13.52
N ARG A 436 -15.47 -16.08 -14.74
CA ARG A 436 -15.51 -14.77 -15.40
C ARG A 436 -16.47 -13.86 -14.65
N SER A 437 -15.98 -12.71 -14.19
CA SER A 437 -16.85 -11.61 -13.75
C SER A 437 -17.61 -11.06 -14.95
N SER A 438 -18.85 -10.63 -14.76
CA SER A 438 -19.62 -9.91 -15.79
C SER A 438 -19.04 -8.51 -16.08
N ASP A 439 -18.30 -7.95 -15.11
CA ASP A 439 -17.59 -6.69 -15.25
C ASP A 439 -16.11 -6.93 -15.62
N HIS A 440 -15.47 -5.89 -16.18
CA HIS A 440 -14.05 -5.88 -16.59
C HIS A 440 -13.16 -6.69 -15.63
N PRO A 441 -12.21 -7.52 -16.12
CA PRO A 441 -11.37 -8.32 -15.23
C PRO A 441 -10.67 -7.40 -14.22
N LEU A 442 -10.73 -7.78 -12.94
CA LEU A 442 -10.09 -7.04 -11.86
C LEU A 442 -8.63 -7.48 -11.75
N VAL A 443 -7.71 -6.52 -11.86
CA VAL A 443 -6.26 -6.79 -11.77
C VAL A 443 -5.90 -7.43 -10.42
N VAL A 444 -6.50 -6.97 -9.33
CA VAL A 444 -6.35 -7.56 -7.97
C VAL A 444 -6.60 -9.06 -7.94
N ARG A 445 -7.66 -9.52 -8.61
CA ARG A 445 -8.00 -10.94 -8.68
C ARG A 445 -6.97 -11.73 -9.49
N SER A 446 -6.45 -11.16 -10.57
CA SER A 446 -5.36 -11.77 -11.36
C SER A 446 -4.05 -11.84 -10.58
N VAL A 447 -3.70 -10.80 -9.82
CA VAL A 447 -2.54 -10.81 -8.91
C VAL A 447 -2.72 -11.88 -7.82
N GLY A 448 -3.91 -11.96 -7.21
CA GLY A 448 -4.24 -13.00 -6.23
C GLY A 448 -4.17 -14.43 -6.79
N ALA A 449 -4.55 -14.64 -8.05
CA ALA A 449 -4.45 -15.94 -8.71
C ALA A 449 -2.98 -16.38 -8.91
N VAL A 450 -2.11 -15.43 -9.30
CA VAL A 450 -0.65 -15.67 -9.40
C VAL A 450 -0.07 -15.97 -8.02
N TYR A 451 -0.42 -15.16 -7.02
CA TYR A 451 0.00 -15.38 -5.63
C TYR A 451 -0.40 -16.77 -5.13
N ALA A 452 -1.63 -17.22 -5.40
CA ALA A 452 -2.11 -18.52 -4.92
C ALA A 452 -1.26 -19.69 -5.45
N GLU A 453 -0.95 -19.71 -6.75
CA GLU A 453 -0.12 -20.78 -7.32
C GLU A 453 1.35 -20.67 -6.89
N LEU A 454 1.88 -19.46 -6.74
CA LEU A 454 3.24 -19.25 -6.25
C LEU A 454 3.40 -19.65 -4.78
N ALA A 455 2.48 -19.21 -3.92
CA ALA A 455 2.46 -19.54 -2.51
C ALA A 455 2.39 -21.05 -2.29
N ARG A 456 1.59 -21.74 -3.11
CA ARG A 456 1.51 -23.20 -3.11
C ARG A 456 2.81 -23.85 -3.59
N TYR A 457 3.42 -23.34 -4.66
CA TYR A 457 4.70 -23.85 -5.16
C TYR A 457 5.78 -23.74 -4.09
N ILE A 458 5.94 -22.57 -3.46
CA ILE A 458 6.90 -22.34 -2.37
C ILE A 458 6.67 -23.36 -1.24
N SER A 459 5.44 -23.50 -0.75
CA SER A 459 5.14 -24.45 0.34
C SER A 459 5.41 -25.91 -0.02
N LEU A 460 5.32 -26.29 -1.29
CA LEU A 460 5.65 -27.65 -1.71
C LEU A 460 7.15 -27.86 -1.90
N VAL A 461 7.88 -26.84 -2.37
CA VAL A 461 9.35 -26.86 -2.43
C VAL A 461 9.93 -26.97 -1.02
N GLU A 462 9.41 -26.18 -0.07
CA GLU A 462 9.82 -26.22 1.34
C GLU A 462 9.55 -27.57 2.02
N ALA A 463 8.56 -28.32 1.53
CA ALA A 463 8.19 -29.63 2.05
C ALA A 463 8.87 -30.80 1.32
N ALA A 464 9.62 -30.54 0.24
CA ALA A 464 10.29 -31.57 -0.52
C ALA A 464 11.65 -31.90 0.12
N ASP A 465 11.80 -33.14 0.59
CA ASP A 465 13.07 -33.62 1.17
C ASP A 465 14.14 -33.92 0.11
N ASP A 466 13.74 -34.06 -1.16
CA ASP A 466 14.62 -34.41 -2.28
C ASP A 466 14.45 -33.43 -3.46
N ALA A 467 15.56 -32.97 -4.01
CA ALA A 467 15.63 -32.08 -5.16
C ALA A 467 15.00 -32.67 -6.43
N PHE A 468 14.89 -34.01 -6.53
CA PHE A 468 14.23 -34.68 -7.65
C PHE A 468 12.70 -34.66 -7.57
N ALA A 469 12.11 -34.24 -6.44
CA ALA A 469 10.65 -34.19 -6.22
C ALA A 469 10.07 -32.76 -6.32
N LEU A 470 10.76 -31.83 -7.00
CA LEU A 470 10.29 -30.45 -7.12
C LEU A 470 8.93 -30.35 -7.85
N PRO A 471 8.01 -29.48 -7.39
CA PRO A 471 6.69 -29.34 -8.00
C PRO A 471 6.76 -28.80 -9.43
N GLU A 472 5.83 -29.24 -10.28
CA GLU A 472 5.74 -28.70 -11.64
C GLU A 472 5.29 -27.23 -11.68
N ILE A 473 5.95 -26.44 -12.53
CA ILE A 473 5.69 -25.00 -12.73
C ILE A 473 4.65 -24.68 -13.80
N HIS A 474 4.10 -25.68 -14.50
CA HIS A 474 3.15 -25.48 -15.60
C HIS A 474 1.94 -24.64 -15.17
N ARG A 475 1.51 -24.76 -13.90
CA ARG A 475 0.39 -23.96 -13.37
C ARG A 475 0.73 -22.50 -13.20
N ILE A 476 1.94 -22.19 -12.73
CA ILE A 476 2.42 -20.81 -12.59
C ILE A 476 2.52 -20.17 -13.99
N ARG A 477 3.10 -20.88 -14.96
CA ARG A 477 3.14 -20.43 -16.36
C ARG A 477 1.73 -20.16 -16.89
N ALA A 478 0.84 -21.14 -16.78
CA ALA A 478 -0.52 -21.04 -17.29
C ALA A 478 -1.32 -19.90 -16.64
N VAL A 479 -1.19 -19.66 -15.32
CA VAL A 479 -1.89 -18.53 -14.67
C VAL A 479 -1.30 -17.19 -15.09
N LEU A 480 0.03 -17.09 -15.22
CA LEU A 480 0.68 -15.87 -15.69
C LEU A 480 0.30 -15.54 -17.13
N ASP A 481 0.34 -16.52 -18.04
CA ASP A 481 -0.09 -16.34 -19.43
C ASP A 481 -1.57 -15.91 -19.50
N ARG A 482 -2.46 -16.58 -18.75
CA ARG A 482 -3.88 -16.16 -18.66
C ARG A 482 -4.06 -14.75 -18.11
N CYS A 483 -3.29 -14.35 -17.10
CA CYS A 483 -3.40 -13.02 -16.53
C CYS A 483 -2.87 -11.94 -17.47
N ALA A 484 -1.75 -12.21 -18.16
CA ALA A 484 -1.18 -11.33 -19.16
C ALA A 484 -2.09 -11.15 -20.38
N GLU A 485 -2.83 -12.19 -20.78
CA GLU A 485 -3.85 -12.11 -21.84
C GLU A 485 -5.10 -11.31 -21.41
N ARG A 486 -5.46 -11.35 -20.12
CA ARG A 486 -6.60 -10.58 -19.58
C ARG A 486 -6.29 -9.10 -19.38
N HIS A 487 -5.02 -8.79 -19.13
CA HIS A 487 -4.51 -7.45 -18.80
C HIS A 487 -3.29 -7.12 -19.68
N PRO A 488 -3.46 -7.05 -21.02
CA PRO A 488 -2.35 -6.89 -21.95
C PRO A 488 -1.57 -5.60 -21.71
N GLU A 489 -2.22 -4.54 -21.23
CA GLU A 489 -1.62 -3.24 -20.89
C GLU A 489 -0.72 -3.29 -19.65
N THR A 490 -0.84 -4.33 -18.83
CA THR A 490 -0.12 -4.43 -17.56
C THR A 490 1.16 -5.27 -17.70
N ALA A 491 2.33 -4.61 -17.70
CA ALA A 491 3.62 -5.30 -17.85
C ALA A 491 3.97 -6.29 -16.72
N VAL A 492 3.38 -6.17 -15.54
CA VAL A 492 3.77 -6.97 -14.36
C VAL A 492 3.70 -8.48 -14.58
N PHE A 493 2.68 -8.97 -15.30
CA PHE A 493 2.47 -10.40 -15.50
C PHE A 493 3.52 -10.95 -16.46
N TRP A 494 3.86 -10.18 -17.49
CA TRP A 494 4.97 -10.47 -18.40
C TRP A 494 6.31 -10.49 -17.67
N ARG A 495 6.56 -9.52 -16.80
CA ARG A 495 7.79 -9.44 -16.00
C ARG A 495 7.91 -10.61 -15.02
N PHE A 496 6.84 -10.98 -14.32
CA PHE A 496 6.81 -12.20 -13.50
C PHE A 496 7.10 -13.44 -14.35
N ARG A 497 6.42 -13.57 -15.51
CA ARG A 497 6.60 -14.69 -16.43
C ARG A 497 8.04 -14.82 -16.92
N ALA A 498 8.72 -13.70 -17.23
CA ALA A 498 10.12 -13.67 -17.61
C ALA A 498 11.05 -14.01 -16.44
N HIS A 499 10.81 -13.42 -15.27
CA HIS A 499 11.60 -13.67 -14.05
C HIS A 499 11.61 -15.15 -13.66
N PHE A 500 10.45 -15.84 -13.74
CA PHE A 500 10.39 -17.27 -13.45
C PHE A 500 11.20 -18.14 -14.44
N GLU A 501 11.26 -17.77 -15.72
CA GLU A 501 12.09 -18.52 -16.69
C GLU A 501 13.57 -18.23 -16.52
N GLN A 502 13.92 -16.99 -16.16
CA GLN A 502 15.28 -16.63 -15.82
C GLN A 502 15.81 -17.47 -14.65
N LEU A 503 15.01 -17.63 -13.58
CA LEU A 503 15.35 -18.50 -12.45
C LEU A 503 15.53 -19.97 -12.83
N ARG A 504 14.91 -20.42 -13.93
CA ARG A 504 15.05 -21.78 -14.47
C ARG A 504 16.21 -21.92 -15.46
N GLY A 505 16.84 -20.82 -15.87
CA GLY A 505 17.85 -20.82 -16.91
C GLY A 505 17.30 -21.03 -18.32
N ASP A 506 15.98 -20.97 -18.52
CA ASP A 506 15.36 -21.11 -19.86
C ASP A 506 15.42 -19.77 -20.59
N LYS A 507 16.59 -19.48 -21.16
CA LYS A 507 16.83 -18.25 -21.91
C LYS A 507 15.81 -18.09 -23.04
N ASN A 508 15.57 -19.14 -23.84
CA ASN A 508 14.67 -19.06 -25.00
C ASN A 508 13.25 -18.64 -24.59
N ALA A 509 12.73 -19.19 -23.49
CA ALA A 509 11.43 -18.79 -22.96
C ALA A 509 11.42 -17.33 -22.51
N VAL A 510 12.48 -16.81 -21.87
CA VAL A 510 12.58 -15.38 -21.51
C VAL A 510 12.45 -14.50 -22.75
N LEU A 511 13.15 -14.82 -23.83
CA LEU A 511 13.13 -14.02 -25.06
C LEU A 511 11.77 -14.07 -25.77
N GLN A 512 11.12 -15.24 -25.79
CA GLN A 512 9.75 -15.37 -26.33
C GLN A 512 8.75 -14.53 -25.52
N VAL A 513 8.87 -14.54 -24.19
CA VAL A 513 8.04 -13.72 -23.30
C VAL A 513 8.29 -12.23 -23.56
N PHE A 514 9.55 -11.81 -23.71
CA PHE A 514 9.90 -10.42 -24.02
C PHE A 514 9.23 -9.93 -25.32
N TYR A 515 9.36 -10.67 -26.43
CA TYR A 515 8.75 -10.25 -27.70
C TYR A 515 7.22 -10.17 -27.63
N ARG A 516 6.57 -11.08 -26.90
CA ARG A 516 5.13 -11.02 -26.63
C ARG A 516 4.77 -9.78 -25.79
N ALA A 517 5.58 -9.49 -24.77
CA ALA A 517 5.35 -8.40 -23.84
C ALA A 517 5.51 -7.03 -24.50
N VAL A 518 6.60 -6.79 -25.25
CA VAL A 518 6.85 -5.49 -25.92
C VAL A 518 5.79 -5.18 -26.97
N ARG A 519 5.18 -6.20 -27.59
CA ARG A 519 4.05 -5.98 -28.50
C ARG A 519 2.82 -5.39 -27.80
N GLN A 520 2.60 -5.71 -26.53
CA GLN A 520 1.45 -5.26 -25.75
C GLN A 520 1.77 -4.03 -24.88
N CYS A 521 2.98 -3.97 -24.33
CA CYS A 521 3.49 -2.92 -23.45
C CYS A 521 4.78 -2.29 -24.04
N PRO A 522 4.73 -1.66 -25.23
CA PRO A 522 5.93 -1.17 -25.91
C PRO A 522 6.66 -0.06 -25.15
N TYR A 523 5.97 0.65 -24.26
CA TYR A 523 6.51 1.80 -23.52
C TYR A 523 7.04 1.44 -22.13
N GLU A 524 7.02 0.16 -21.77
CA GLU A 524 7.46 -0.31 -20.45
C GLU A 524 8.96 -0.61 -20.46
N LYS A 525 9.77 0.41 -20.17
CA LYS A 525 11.24 0.36 -20.12
C LYS A 525 11.79 -0.82 -19.34
N ALA A 526 11.11 -1.21 -18.26
CA ALA A 526 11.52 -2.30 -17.42
C ALA A 526 11.59 -3.66 -18.14
N LEU A 527 10.77 -3.87 -19.18
CA LEU A 527 10.83 -5.08 -20.00
C LEU A 527 12.16 -5.19 -20.76
N PHE A 528 12.68 -4.06 -21.25
CA PHE A 528 13.96 -3.99 -21.96
C PHE A 528 15.12 -4.25 -21.00
N LEU A 529 15.08 -3.64 -19.81
CA LEU A 529 16.11 -3.86 -18.78
C LEU A 529 16.11 -5.29 -18.26
N ASP A 530 14.93 -5.89 -18.04
CA ASP A 530 14.82 -7.30 -17.65
C ASP A 530 15.39 -8.22 -18.75
N CYS A 531 15.13 -7.92 -20.02
CA CYS A 531 15.69 -8.67 -21.16
C CYS A 531 17.21 -8.50 -21.27
N ALA A 532 17.74 -7.28 -21.11
CA ALA A 532 19.17 -7.00 -21.20
C ALA A 532 19.96 -7.73 -20.09
N ARG A 533 19.40 -7.85 -18.88
CA ARG A 533 20.01 -8.68 -17.81
C ARG A 533 20.06 -10.16 -18.17
N ALA A 534 19.08 -10.67 -18.92
CA ALA A 534 19.06 -12.06 -19.37
C ALA A 534 19.90 -12.30 -20.64
N TYR A 535 20.05 -11.27 -21.47
CA TYR A 535 20.74 -11.27 -22.76
C TYR A 535 21.64 -10.04 -22.94
N PRO A 536 22.77 -9.95 -22.23
CA PRO A 536 23.65 -8.78 -22.31
C PRO A 536 24.16 -8.51 -23.72
N GLN A 537 24.39 -9.56 -24.51
CA GLN A 537 24.82 -9.45 -25.91
C GLN A 537 23.78 -8.80 -26.84
N LYS A 538 22.51 -8.70 -26.41
CA LYS A 538 21.45 -8.04 -27.18
C LYS A 538 21.23 -6.58 -26.77
N ALA A 539 22.06 -6.03 -25.88
CA ALA A 539 21.86 -4.67 -25.35
C ALA A 539 21.78 -3.61 -26.46
N SER A 540 22.68 -3.62 -27.45
CA SER A 540 22.64 -2.65 -28.56
C SER A 540 21.32 -2.68 -29.33
N MET A 541 20.84 -3.88 -29.69
CA MET A 541 19.52 -4.06 -30.33
C MET A 541 18.38 -3.54 -29.43
N LEU A 542 18.45 -3.77 -28.12
CA LEU A 542 17.43 -3.28 -27.18
C LEU A 542 17.45 -1.75 -27.06
N VAL A 543 18.63 -1.14 -27.07
CA VAL A 543 18.83 0.32 -27.08
C VAL A 543 18.22 0.92 -28.33
N ASP A 544 18.49 0.35 -29.51
CA ASP A 544 17.93 0.80 -30.78
C ASP A 544 16.39 0.74 -30.77
N LEU A 545 15.82 -0.36 -30.26
CA LEU A 545 14.37 -0.50 -30.11
C LEU A 545 13.81 0.54 -29.14
N MET A 546 14.50 0.83 -28.04
CA MET A 546 14.07 1.87 -27.10
C MET A 546 14.07 3.26 -27.76
N ILE A 547 15.09 3.59 -28.55
CA ILE A 547 15.16 4.83 -29.32
C ILE A 547 13.99 4.91 -30.31
N GLU A 548 13.75 3.84 -31.08
CA GLU A 548 12.64 3.76 -32.05
C GLU A 548 11.27 3.99 -31.37
N LYS A 549 11.09 3.48 -30.16
CA LYS A 549 9.85 3.66 -29.37
C LYS A 549 9.79 4.99 -28.62
N GLY A 550 10.81 5.84 -28.71
CA GLY A 550 10.87 7.13 -27.99
C GLY A 550 11.03 6.97 -26.48
N LEU A 551 11.58 5.85 -26.02
CA LEU A 551 11.89 5.65 -24.61
C LEU A 551 13.17 6.39 -24.26
N ARG A 552 13.09 7.26 -23.25
CA ARG A 552 14.25 8.01 -22.76
C ARG A 552 15.34 7.06 -22.26
N LEU A 553 16.51 7.13 -22.90
CA LEU A 553 17.76 6.57 -22.42
C LEU A 553 18.44 7.56 -21.47
N ARG A 554 19.06 7.06 -20.40
CA ARG A 554 19.84 7.89 -19.46
C ARG A 554 21.33 7.59 -19.50
N CYS A 555 21.70 6.43 -20.01
CA CYS A 555 23.06 6.02 -20.31
C CYS A 555 23.09 5.54 -21.76
N PRO A 556 23.70 6.32 -22.69
CA PRO A 556 24.08 5.82 -24.01
C PRO A 556 24.95 4.57 -23.86
N ILE A 557 24.79 3.60 -24.77
CA ILE A 557 25.49 2.32 -24.64
C ILE A 557 27.01 2.47 -24.78
N GLU A 558 27.45 3.49 -25.51
CA GLU A 558 28.86 3.84 -25.73
C GLU A 558 29.53 4.39 -24.47
N GLU A 559 28.74 4.92 -23.52
CA GLU A 559 29.25 5.46 -22.25
C GLU A 559 29.77 4.35 -21.33
N VAL A 560 29.31 3.10 -21.52
CA VAL A 560 29.67 1.96 -20.67
C VAL A 560 31.18 1.71 -20.67
N ASP A 561 31.84 1.87 -21.81
CA ASP A 561 33.30 1.73 -21.93
C ASP A 561 34.02 2.79 -21.08
N ILE A 562 33.53 4.03 -21.11
CA ILE A 562 34.09 5.16 -20.38
C ILE A 562 33.94 4.93 -18.86
N LEU A 563 32.75 4.49 -18.43
CA LEU A 563 32.47 4.17 -17.04
C LEU A 563 33.33 3.00 -16.53
N ARG A 564 33.56 1.99 -17.39
CA ARG A 564 34.43 0.84 -17.07
C ARG A 564 35.89 1.26 -16.92
N GLU A 565 36.39 2.12 -17.81
CA GLU A 565 37.75 2.67 -17.73
C GLU A 565 37.93 3.55 -16.47
N ALA A 566 36.97 4.42 -16.18
CA ALA A 566 36.97 5.26 -14.98
C ALA A 566 36.98 4.43 -13.69
N ALA A 567 36.34 3.26 -13.68
CA ALA A 567 36.35 2.32 -12.57
C ALA A 567 37.63 1.46 -12.49
N GLY A 568 38.60 1.64 -13.40
CA GLY A 568 39.89 0.94 -13.42
C GLY A 568 39.91 -0.36 -14.22
N GLY A 569 38.88 -0.62 -15.04
CA GLY A 569 38.81 -1.75 -15.97
C GLY A 569 39.48 -1.46 -17.33
N GLN A 570 39.72 -2.51 -18.11
CA GLN A 570 40.18 -2.39 -19.50
C GLN A 570 38.98 -2.36 -20.46
N LYS A 571 39.12 -1.63 -21.58
CA LYS A 571 38.13 -1.60 -22.66
C LYS A 571 37.98 -2.99 -23.29
N ARG A 572 36.74 -3.43 -23.49
CA ARG A 572 36.45 -4.67 -24.24
C ARG A 572 36.36 -4.34 -25.72
N VAL A 573 37.11 -5.08 -26.54
CA VAL A 573 36.95 -5.03 -27.99
C VAL A 573 35.76 -5.91 -28.32
N ILE A 574 34.69 -5.32 -28.86
CA ILE A 574 33.55 -6.05 -29.40
C ILE A 574 34.07 -6.83 -30.62
N GLU A 575 34.27 -8.13 -30.49
CA GLU A 575 34.33 -9.02 -31.64
C GLU A 575 32.89 -9.27 -32.06
N ASP A 576 32.48 -8.68 -33.18
CA ASP A 576 31.20 -8.98 -33.84
C ASP A 576 31.19 -10.47 -34.22
N SER A 577 30.71 -11.31 -33.30
CA SER A 577 30.34 -12.67 -33.63
C SER A 577 28.98 -12.62 -34.31
N ASP A 578 28.99 -12.45 -35.64
CA ASP A 578 27.89 -12.82 -36.52
C ASP A 578 27.64 -14.32 -36.37
N ASP A 579 26.87 -14.72 -35.36
CA ASP A 579 26.35 -16.07 -35.22
C ASP A 579 24.89 -16.11 -35.71
N ASP A 580 24.73 -15.71 -36.97
CA ASP A 580 23.60 -16.10 -37.81
C ASP A 580 24.00 -17.39 -38.56
N SER A 581 24.29 -18.44 -37.80
CA SER A 581 24.42 -19.79 -38.35
C SER A 581 23.08 -20.51 -38.25
N SER A 582 22.21 -20.22 -39.21
CA SER A 582 21.24 -21.20 -39.70
C SER A 582 22.01 -22.47 -40.09
N SER A 583 22.00 -23.49 -39.23
CA SER A 583 22.28 -24.86 -39.67
C SER A 583 20.97 -25.62 -39.78
N ASP A 584 20.46 -25.65 -41.01
CA ASP A 584 19.76 -26.83 -41.52
C ASP A 584 20.56 -28.08 -41.16
N GLY A 585 19.85 -29.10 -40.69
CA GLY A 585 20.44 -30.38 -40.31
C GLY A 585 19.36 -31.43 -40.12
N GLU A 586 18.83 -31.92 -41.24
CA GLU A 586 18.08 -33.16 -41.33
C GLU A 586 18.73 -34.29 -40.50
N LYS A 587 17.98 -34.83 -39.53
CA LYS A 587 17.58 -36.25 -39.46
C LYS A 587 16.67 -36.53 -38.27
#